data_AF-A0A7K3S487-F1
#
_entry.id   AF-A0A7K3S487-F1
#
_cell.length_a   1.000
_cell.length_b   1.000
_cell.length_c   1.000
_cell.angle_alpha   90.00
_cell.angle_beta   90.00
_cell.angle_gamma   90.00
#
_symmetry.space_group_name_H-M   'P 1'
#
loop_
_entity.id
_entity.type
_entity.pdbx_description
1 polymer ?
#
loop_
_entity_poly.entity_id
_entity_poly.type
_entity_poly.pdbx_seq_one_letter_code
_entity_poly.pdbx_strand_id
1 'polypeptide(L)' 'MTTVQDAGRPGRAHLGVGRAGALDAPAARLANRLVGNPPDAAVLETTLTG' A
#
# COMPACT_ATOMS: atom_id res chain seq x y z
N MET A 1 9.40 -11.40 -0.61
CA MET A 1 9.76 -10.08 -1.17
C MET A 1 9.04 -9.04 -0.34
N THR A 2 9.75 -8.02 0.16
CA THR A 2 9.15 -6.99 1.02
C THR A 2 9.30 -5.63 0.38
N THR A 3 8.22 -4.88 0.31
CA THR A 3 8.17 -3.55 -0.30
C THR A 3 7.43 -2.57 0.57
N VAL A 4 7.81 -1.30 0.50
CA VAL A 4 6.99 -0.22 1.08
C VAL A 4 5.80 0.03 0.15
N GLN A 5 4.59 0.05 0.70
CA GLN A 5 3.36 0.32 -0.03
C GLN A 5 2.52 1.40 0.67
N ASP A 6 1.86 2.24 -0.12
CA ASP A 6 0.95 3.30 0.33
C ASP A 6 -0.39 3.21 -0.43
N ALA A 7 -1.15 4.32 -0.50
CA ALA A 7 -2.42 4.40 -1.24
C ALA A 7 -2.27 4.37 -2.78
N GLY A 8 -1.03 4.41 -3.30
CA GLY A 8 -0.70 4.41 -4.71
C GLY A 8 -0.81 5.79 -5.37
N ARG A 9 -0.84 5.78 -6.70
CA ARG A 9 -0.75 6.96 -7.58
C ARG A 9 -1.78 6.89 -8.72
N PRO A 10 -3.09 6.93 -8.43
CA PRO A 10 -4.13 6.89 -9.46
C PRO A 10 -4.05 8.09 -10.41
N GLY A 11 -4.64 7.97 -11.60
CA GLY A 11 -4.71 9.04 -12.60
C GLY A 11 -3.49 9.19 -13.51
N ARG A 12 -2.38 8.48 -13.25
CA ARG A 12 -1.13 8.59 -14.04
C ARG A 12 -0.99 7.56 -15.16
N ALA A 13 -2.04 6.78 -15.44
CA ALA A 13 -2.00 5.73 -16.45
C ALA A 13 -1.68 6.25 -17.87
N HIS A 14 -2.12 7.47 -18.19
CA HIS A 14 -1.83 8.14 -19.46
C HIS A 14 -0.33 8.44 -19.68
N LEU A 15 0.49 8.36 -18.62
CA LEU A 15 1.94 8.51 -18.68
C LEU A 15 2.67 7.14 -18.65
N GLY A 16 1.95 6.02 -18.77
CA GLY A 16 2.52 4.68 -18.63
C GLY A 16 2.84 4.27 -17.19
N VAL A 17 2.38 5.04 -16.20
CA VAL A 17 2.65 4.79 -14.78
C VAL A 17 1.51 3.97 -14.17
N GLY A 18 1.81 2.75 -13.72
CA GLY A 18 0.86 1.90 -13.01
C GLY A 18 0.37 2.51 -11.68
N ARG A 19 -0.81 2.08 -11.22
CA ARG A 19 -1.47 2.61 -10.00
C ARG A 19 -0.67 2.37 -8.72
N ALA A 20 0.03 1.24 -8.60
CA ALA A 20 0.74 0.80 -7.38
C ALA A 20 -0.12 0.88 -6.10
N GLY A 21 0.54 0.92 -4.94
CA GLY A 21 -0.08 0.85 -3.64
C GLY A 21 -0.24 -0.60 -3.17
N ALA A 22 -0.69 -0.75 -1.92
CA ALA A 22 -0.87 -2.07 -1.32
C ALA A 22 -1.81 -2.95 -2.15
N LEU A 23 -1.43 -4.21 -2.37
CA LEU A 23 -2.21 -5.20 -3.10
C LEU A 23 -3.56 -5.45 -2.41
N ASP A 24 -3.55 -5.51 -1.07
CA ASP A 24 -4.73 -5.59 -0.21
C ASP A 24 -4.89 -4.29 0.60
N ALA A 25 -5.55 -3.30 -0.01
CA ALA A 25 -5.79 -2.00 0.63
C ALA A 25 -6.62 -2.07 1.92
N PRO A 26 -7.68 -2.89 2.05
CA PRO A 26 -8.36 -3.13 3.33
C PRO A 26 -7.42 -3.63 4.44
N ALA A 27 -6.54 -4.60 4.14
CA ALA A 27 -5.58 -5.12 5.11
C ALA A 27 -4.55 -4.06 5.53
N ALA A 28 -4.02 -3.28 4.59
CA ALA A 28 -3.10 -2.17 4.89
C ALA A 28 -3.74 -1.12 5.81
N ARG A 29 -5.00 -0.74 5.54
CA ARG A 29 -5.77 0.17 6.41
C ARG A 29 -6.01 -0.42 7.79
N LEU A 30 -6.29 -1.73 7.89
CA LEU A 30 -6.43 -2.41 9.16
C LEU A 30 -5.11 -2.36 9.96
N ALA A 31 -3.98 -2.69 9.33
CA ALA A 31 -2.67 -2.64 9.97
C ALA A 31 -2.35 -1.25 10.53
N ASN A 32 -2.58 -0.20 9.75
CA ASN A 32 -2.42 1.19 10.22
C ASN A 32 -3.32 1.51 11.41
N ARG A 33 -4.61 1.14 11.35
CA ARG A 33 -5.55 1.39 12.46
C ARG A 33 -5.12 0.69 13.75
N LEU A 34 -4.60 -0.53 13.66
CA LEU A 34 -4.16 -1.30 14.84
C LEU A 34 -3.05 -0.62 15.62
N VAL A 35 -2.21 0.19 14.97
CA VAL A 35 -1.11 0.92 15.60
C VAL A 35 -1.38 2.43 15.76
N GLY A 36 -2.60 2.88 15.48
CA GLY A 36 -3.00 4.28 15.62
C GLY A 36 -2.54 5.22 14.49
N ASN A 37 -2.09 4.67 13.37
CA ASN A 37 -1.67 5.47 12.22
C ASN A 37 -2.88 5.96 11.39
N PRO A 38 -2.73 7.06 10.63
CA PRO A 38 -3.65 7.42 9.56
C PRO A 38 -3.86 6.24 8.57
N PRO A 39 -5.07 6.05 8.01
CA PRO A 39 -5.39 4.88 7.19
C PRO A 39 -4.60 4.79 5.88
N ASP A 40 -4.03 5.90 5.43
CA ASP A 40 -3.24 6.07 4.20
C ASP A 40 -1.72 6.14 4.45
N ALA A 41 -1.27 5.96 5.70
CA ALA A 41 0.15 5.84 6.01
C ALA A 41 0.78 4.63 5.30
N ALA A 42 2.06 4.75 4.93
CA ALA A 42 2.78 3.67 4.27
C ALA A 42 3.01 2.47 5.21
N VAL A 43 2.94 1.26 4.64
CA VAL A 43 3.16 -0.02 5.32
C VAL A 43 4.26 -0.83 4.63
N LEU A 44 4.76 -1.87 5.29
CA LEU A 44 5.57 -2.90 4.65
C LEU A 44 4.65 -4.03 4.18
N GLU A 45 4.61 -4.26 2.87
CA GLU A 45 3.93 -5.40 2.25
C GLU A 45 4.94 -6.49 1.94
N THR A 46 4.65 -7.69 2.46
CA THR A 46 5.49 -8.88 2.30
C THR A 46 4.75 -9.93 1.49
N THR A 47 5.37 -10.42 0.41
CA THR A 47 4.87 -11.53 -0.41
C THR A 47 5.63 -12.83 -0.10
N LEU A 48 4.88 -13.92 0.08
CA LEU A 48 5.32 -15.27 0.49
C LEU A 48 5.85 -15.34 1.92
N THR A 49 7.06 -14.83 2.16
CA THR A 49 7.73 -14.85 3.46
C THR A 49 8.32 -13.48 3.77
N GLY A 50 8.34 -13.13 5.05
CA GLY A 50 8.85 -11.87 5.60
C GLY A 50 9.97 -12.08 6.60
#